data_AF-A0A5N6TXV6-F1
#
_entry.id   AF-A0A5N6TXV6-F1
#
_cell.length_a   1.000
_cell.length_b   1.000
_cell.length_c   1.000
_cell.angle_alpha   90.00
_cell.angle_beta   90.00
_cell.angle_gamma   90.00
#
_symmetry.space_group_name_H-M   'P 1'
#
loop_
_entity.id
_entity.type
_entity.pdbx_description
1 polymer ?
#
loop_
_entity_poly.entity_id
_entity_poly.type
_entity_poly.pdbx_seq_one_letter_code
_entity_poly.pdbx_strand_id
1 'polypeptide(L)'
;MIHNILARNEPMEQSPGPHRRKRKAVNCEECRRSKLRCDRQHPCSACKRRKRESSCLYEIPSGVPVSTRTQKLPVTAPASTTLSSGVESPSTSARRNFASALVPQPEPSISEPDQASLGTHWEVVLERPAPGYDVHDTLSPLSIGPRISLQVMIDSLPPRSCCDYLISHFFKNVSVLFPILHGPTFQKQYTAFMQRPHDVDLSWLALLFSLCSLALSTLDESDPRLASFRSQLPSSPTRVSGTAFVTVSMPRRLLRTAMTCLLQDNFFIRHKFSIFEALLIVIYTFTHNETVDQGWALLGMALNIGIALRCNVDQSLSPIETERRRRCWAGLLTLHTYQGILFRDVDMSYLLKINAPLPADVNDSDITENGIFQPSSRSEPTQMSVMMAKLRLFRLSTQICRHISGPSRLDQRSLHEFDAAIAEEQKQWDSIYMVDGSLNILDSNSYAYWCILQTYAHPLYLLLHRPFHHSKSACFLPRSRERCISSGMELISIHRQLYEAPLLRNYLWLLSGVTSLKALHAAVALNSCIQDTPSVVDLGHDLNSFREEIENLVTRVKDLSGQSNICLRAYRILRHLQAQAGTGNLPTENLETPFEDLFENWTDIREWMDSDLINWTLNEPSNVFAP
;
A
#
# COMPACT_ATOMS: atom_id res chain seq x y z
N MET A 1 -24.50 -18.94 53.29
CA MET A 1 -25.79 -19.42 53.79
C MET A 1 -26.80 -19.29 52.67
N ILE A 2 -27.35 -20.43 52.26
CA ILE A 2 -28.34 -20.63 51.21
C ILE A 2 -29.70 -20.16 51.73
N HIS A 3 -30.52 -19.50 50.91
CA HIS A 3 -31.96 -19.74 50.93
C HIS A 3 -32.61 -19.47 49.56
N ASN A 4 -33.11 -20.57 48.98
CA ASN A 4 -34.05 -20.64 47.87
C ASN A 4 -35.40 -20.01 48.24
N ILE A 5 -36.03 -19.31 47.30
CA ILE A 5 -37.50 -19.21 47.22
C ILE A 5 -37.95 -19.47 45.79
N LEU A 6 -38.98 -20.31 45.73
CA LEU A 6 -39.54 -21.05 44.61
C LEU A 6 -40.38 -20.19 43.65
N ALA A 7 -40.44 -20.66 42.41
CA ALA A 7 -41.26 -20.20 41.31
C ALA A 7 -42.77 -20.31 41.57
N ARG A 8 -43.52 -19.33 41.03
CA ARG A 8 -44.92 -19.49 40.61
C ARG A 8 -45.05 -18.97 39.18
N ASN A 9 -45.40 -19.87 38.26
CA ASN A 9 -45.71 -19.58 36.86
C ASN A 9 -47.20 -19.16 36.76
N GLU A 10 -47.45 -17.97 36.24
CA GLU A 10 -48.74 -17.61 35.62
C GLU A 10 -48.56 -17.52 34.10
N PRO A 11 -49.54 -17.96 33.29
CA PRO A 11 -49.43 -17.95 31.84
C PRO A 11 -49.76 -16.56 31.28
N MET A 12 -48.77 -15.86 30.74
CA MET A 12 -48.98 -14.64 29.94
C MET A 12 -49.44 -15.02 28.51
N GLU A 13 -50.59 -14.49 28.11
CA GLU A 13 -51.12 -14.50 26.75
C GLU A 13 -50.08 -13.95 25.75
N GLN A 14 -49.79 -14.74 24.71
CA GLN A 14 -48.93 -14.34 23.60
C GLN A 14 -49.74 -13.55 22.56
N SER A 15 -49.42 -12.26 22.42
CA SER A 15 -49.82 -11.45 21.27
C SER A 15 -49.23 -12.01 19.96
N PRO A 16 -49.96 -12.02 18.82
CA PRO A 16 -49.45 -12.55 17.56
C PRO A 16 -48.30 -11.68 17.04
N GLY A 17 -47.11 -12.28 16.92
CA GLY A 17 -45.94 -11.63 16.33
C GLY A 17 -46.12 -11.30 14.84
N PRO A 18 -45.37 -10.33 14.29
CA PRO A 18 -45.55 -9.84 12.93
C PRO A 18 -45.21 -10.92 11.90
N HIS A 19 -46.11 -11.17 10.95
CA HIS A 19 -45.91 -12.06 9.81
C HIS A 19 -44.62 -11.70 9.05
N ARG A 20 -43.60 -12.57 9.13
CA ARG A 20 -42.40 -12.49 8.28
C ARG A 20 -42.81 -12.64 6.82
N ARG A 21 -42.75 -11.55 6.05
CA ARG A 21 -42.83 -11.58 4.58
C ARG A 21 -41.74 -12.53 4.03
N LYS A 22 -42.14 -13.53 3.24
CA LYS A 22 -41.21 -14.39 2.47
C LYS A 22 -40.36 -13.48 1.56
N ARG A 23 -39.03 -13.52 1.72
CA ARG A 23 -38.10 -12.74 0.89
C ARG A 23 -38.20 -13.21 -0.56
N LYS A 24 -38.39 -12.27 -1.49
CA LYS A 24 -38.39 -12.55 -2.94
C LYS A 24 -37.02 -13.10 -3.34
N ALA A 25 -37.01 -14.16 -4.12
CA ALA A 25 -35.78 -14.76 -4.57
C ALA A 25 -35.19 -13.95 -5.74
N VAL A 26 -33.89 -13.63 -5.63
CA VAL A 26 -33.20 -12.69 -6.52
C VAL A 26 -32.44 -13.39 -7.65
N ASN A 27 -32.41 -14.72 -7.64
CA ASN A 27 -31.74 -15.55 -8.65
C ASN A 27 -32.79 -16.26 -9.51
N CYS A 28 -32.51 -16.44 -10.80
CA CYS A 28 -33.36 -17.23 -11.69
C CYS A 28 -33.51 -18.68 -11.19
N GLU A 29 -34.60 -19.34 -11.60
CA GLU A 29 -34.97 -20.69 -11.17
C GLU A 29 -33.82 -21.69 -11.39
N GLU A 30 -33.19 -21.62 -12.57
CA GLU A 30 -32.14 -22.57 -12.96
C GLU A 30 -30.83 -22.37 -12.17
N CYS A 31 -30.44 -21.12 -11.92
CA CYS A 31 -29.29 -20.81 -11.06
C CYS A 31 -29.57 -21.16 -9.60
N ARG A 32 -30.82 -21.01 -9.14
CA ARG A 32 -31.23 -21.40 -7.78
C ARG A 32 -31.18 -22.91 -7.60
N ARG A 33 -31.77 -23.67 -8.52
CA ARG A 33 -31.76 -25.13 -8.55
C ARG A 33 -30.35 -25.69 -8.64
N SER A 34 -29.51 -25.07 -9.47
CA SER A 34 -28.12 -25.49 -9.69
C SER A 34 -27.12 -24.91 -8.68
N LYS A 35 -27.56 -24.09 -7.71
CA LYS A 35 -26.73 -23.36 -6.73
C LYS A 35 -25.58 -22.54 -7.38
N LEU A 36 -25.88 -21.88 -8.49
CA LEU A 36 -24.92 -21.05 -9.24
C LEU A 36 -25.15 -19.55 -9.00
N ARG A 37 -24.09 -18.76 -9.17
CA ARG A 37 -24.18 -17.29 -9.16
C ARG A 37 -24.96 -16.83 -10.40
N CYS A 38 -25.96 -15.97 -10.18
CA CYS A 38 -26.81 -15.40 -11.22
C CYS A 38 -26.48 -13.90 -11.35
N ASP A 39 -26.11 -13.46 -12.55
CA ASP A 39 -25.84 -12.05 -12.90
C ASP A 39 -27.11 -11.26 -13.24
N ARG A 40 -28.28 -11.90 -13.11
CA ARG A 40 -29.61 -11.28 -13.18
C ARG A 40 -30.00 -10.70 -14.55
N GLN A 41 -29.20 -10.93 -15.59
CA GLN A 41 -29.60 -10.67 -16.97
C GLN A 41 -30.61 -11.73 -17.44
N HIS A 42 -31.34 -11.47 -18.53
CA HIS A 42 -32.26 -12.45 -19.13
C HIS A 42 -31.95 -12.67 -20.62
N PRO A 43 -31.48 -13.88 -21.02
CA PRO A 43 -31.04 -14.99 -20.16
C PRO A 43 -29.70 -14.66 -19.46
N CYS A 44 -29.53 -15.14 -18.22
CA CYS A 44 -28.36 -14.87 -17.39
C CYS A 44 -27.10 -15.55 -17.96
N SER A 45 -25.91 -15.00 -17.74
CA SER A 45 -24.67 -15.53 -18.36
C SER A 45 -24.35 -16.97 -17.95
N ALA A 46 -24.75 -17.38 -16.74
CA ALA A 46 -24.62 -18.76 -16.27
C ALA A 46 -25.53 -19.72 -17.05
N CYS A 47 -26.75 -19.29 -17.41
CA CYS A 47 -27.67 -20.06 -18.25
C CYS A 47 -27.22 -20.10 -19.71
N LYS A 48 -26.69 -18.98 -20.24
CA LYS A 48 -26.10 -18.91 -21.60
C LYS A 48 -24.93 -19.88 -21.76
N ARG A 49 -23.98 -19.84 -20.82
CA ARG A 49 -22.79 -20.73 -20.85
C ARG A 49 -23.14 -22.21 -20.82
N ARG A 50 -24.28 -22.55 -20.23
CA ARG A 50 -24.77 -23.93 -20.12
C ARG A 50 -25.79 -24.31 -21.19
N LYS A 51 -26.06 -23.43 -22.17
CA LYS A 51 -27.05 -23.64 -23.24
C LYS A 51 -28.46 -23.97 -22.70
N ARG A 52 -28.86 -23.29 -21.62
CA ARG A 52 -30.16 -23.43 -20.94
C ARG A 52 -30.90 -22.09 -20.91
N GLU A 53 -30.76 -21.28 -21.96
CA GLU A 53 -31.35 -19.95 -22.07
C GLU A 53 -32.87 -19.98 -21.91
N SER A 54 -33.52 -20.97 -22.54
CA SER A 54 -34.97 -21.19 -22.54
C SER A 54 -35.54 -21.53 -21.15
N SER A 55 -34.70 -21.94 -20.21
CA SER A 55 -35.09 -22.30 -18.83
C SER A 55 -34.72 -21.21 -17.81
N CYS A 56 -34.18 -20.07 -18.25
CA CYS A 56 -33.75 -18.98 -17.38
C CYS A 56 -34.93 -18.08 -16.95
N LEU A 57 -35.81 -18.59 -16.08
CA LEU A 57 -37.01 -17.88 -15.64
C LEU A 57 -36.83 -17.23 -14.26
N TYR A 58 -37.46 -16.07 -14.05
CA TYR A 58 -37.61 -15.41 -12.75
C TYR A 58 -39.08 -15.44 -12.35
N GLU A 59 -39.41 -15.61 -11.07
CA GLU A 59 -40.79 -15.61 -10.58
C GLU A 59 -41.47 -14.25 -10.89
N ILE A 60 -42.52 -14.27 -11.73
CA ILE A 60 -43.36 -13.09 -12.00
C ILE A 60 -44.53 -13.11 -10.99
N PRO A 61 -44.81 -12.01 -10.26
CA PRO A 61 -45.98 -11.95 -9.38
C PRO A 61 -47.28 -11.94 -10.21
N SER A 62 -48.19 -12.86 -9.93
CA SER A 62 -49.53 -12.86 -10.51
C SER A 62 -50.40 -11.77 -9.89
N GLY A 63 -50.87 -10.80 -10.70
CA GLY A 63 -51.82 -9.77 -10.24
C GLY A 63 -52.10 -8.60 -11.21
N VAL A 64 -52.79 -8.87 -12.34
CA VAL A 64 -53.83 -8.06 -13.08
C VAL A 64 -53.47 -6.64 -13.60
N PRO A 65 -54.08 -6.09 -14.69
CA PRO A 65 -54.39 -6.60 -16.03
C PRO A 65 -53.65 -5.82 -17.15
N VAL A 66 -53.47 -6.42 -18.33
CA VAL A 66 -52.92 -5.76 -19.53
C VAL A 66 -54.03 -5.02 -20.28
N SER A 67 -53.91 -3.68 -20.37
CA SER A 67 -54.67 -2.86 -21.32
C SER A 67 -54.03 -2.94 -22.70
N THR A 68 -54.75 -3.53 -23.63
CA THR A 68 -54.45 -3.62 -25.06
C THR A 68 -54.45 -2.24 -25.72
N ARG A 69 -53.36 -1.89 -26.43
CA ARG A 69 -53.43 -0.96 -27.56
C ARG A 69 -52.92 -1.69 -28.81
N THR A 70 -53.88 -1.96 -29.68
CA THR A 70 -53.83 -2.58 -31.00
C THR A 70 -52.79 -1.96 -31.94
N GLN A 71 -51.99 -2.80 -32.58
CA GLN A 71 -51.67 -2.65 -34.00
C GLN A 71 -51.99 -3.96 -34.74
N LYS A 72 -52.91 -3.83 -35.70
CA LYS A 72 -53.36 -4.87 -36.63
C LYS A 72 -52.27 -5.16 -37.66
N LEU A 73 -52.14 -6.42 -38.09
CA LEU A 73 -52.28 -6.91 -39.48
C LEU A 73 -51.83 -8.39 -39.57
N PRO A 74 -52.25 -9.15 -40.60
CA PRO A 74 -53.22 -10.22 -40.37
C PRO A 74 -52.67 -11.65 -40.50
N VAL A 75 -53.43 -12.51 -39.84
CA VAL A 75 -53.66 -13.95 -40.02
C VAL A 75 -53.38 -14.48 -41.44
N THR A 76 -52.58 -15.54 -41.52
CA THR A 76 -53.00 -16.82 -42.10
C THR A 76 -52.28 -17.97 -41.40
N ALA A 77 -53.10 -18.79 -40.74
CA ALA A 77 -52.77 -20.11 -40.23
C ALA A 77 -52.82 -21.13 -41.39
N PRO A 78 -52.85 -22.45 -41.13
CA PRO A 78 -52.23 -23.24 -40.06
C PRO A 78 -51.50 -24.47 -40.65
N ALA A 79 -51.14 -25.37 -39.74
CA ALA A 79 -51.24 -26.82 -39.92
C ALA A 79 -50.12 -27.50 -40.74
N SER A 80 -49.58 -28.63 -40.33
CA SER A 80 -49.87 -29.52 -39.20
C SER A 80 -48.81 -30.61 -39.22
N THR A 81 -48.65 -31.29 -38.07
CA THR A 81 -48.41 -32.74 -37.93
C THR A 81 -47.11 -33.31 -38.54
N THR A 82 -46.37 -34.22 -37.95
CA THR A 82 -46.54 -35.16 -36.83
C THR A 82 -45.26 -36.01 -36.84
N LEU A 83 -44.88 -36.52 -35.66
CA LEU A 83 -44.28 -37.86 -35.40
C LEU A 83 -43.11 -38.34 -36.28
N SER A 84 -42.11 -39.05 -35.82
CA SER A 84 -41.77 -39.73 -34.57
C SER A 84 -40.49 -40.51 -34.90
N SER A 85 -39.79 -40.98 -33.86
CA SER A 85 -38.81 -42.08 -33.88
C SER A 85 -37.56 -41.85 -34.73
N GLY A 86 -36.34 -41.92 -34.21
CA GLY A 86 -35.84 -42.72 -33.10
C GLY A 86 -34.64 -43.51 -33.61
N VAL A 87 -33.70 -43.77 -32.70
CA VAL A 87 -32.69 -44.84 -32.74
C VAL A 87 -31.31 -44.51 -33.35
N GLU A 88 -30.32 -44.75 -32.48
CA GLU A 88 -28.92 -45.16 -32.69
C GLU A 88 -27.81 -44.20 -33.14
N SER A 89 -26.78 -44.16 -32.29
CA SER A 89 -25.38 -43.79 -32.58
C SER A 89 -24.67 -44.96 -33.31
N PRO A 90 -23.35 -44.98 -33.59
CA PRO A 90 -22.29 -43.96 -33.57
C PRO A 90 -21.44 -43.95 -34.88
N SER A 91 -20.47 -43.02 -35.01
CA SER A 91 -19.08 -43.28 -35.48
C SER A 91 -18.40 -42.09 -36.21
N THR A 92 -17.19 -41.81 -35.72
CA THR A 92 -15.94 -41.40 -36.40
C THR A 92 -15.87 -40.33 -37.50
N SER A 93 -14.96 -39.39 -37.22
CA SER A 93 -13.99 -38.71 -38.11
C SER A 93 -14.51 -37.81 -39.24
N ALA A 94 -14.14 -36.53 -39.19
CA ALA A 94 -13.20 -35.95 -40.15
C ALA A 94 -12.96 -34.46 -39.86
N ARG A 95 -11.69 -34.07 -39.86
CA ARG A 95 -11.24 -32.69 -40.11
C ARG A 95 -11.88 -32.16 -41.39
N ARG A 96 -12.37 -30.92 -41.37
CA ARG A 96 -12.26 -29.98 -42.49
C ARG A 96 -12.44 -28.54 -42.01
N ASN A 97 -11.42 -27.73 -42.31
CA ASN A 97 -11.43 -26.28 -42.29
C ASN A 97 -12.46 -25.74 -43.29
N PHE A 98 -13.20 -24.70 -42.93
CA PHE A 98 -13.66 -23.61 -43.81
C PHE A 98 -13.90 -22.41 -42.88
N ALA A 99 -13.04 -21.40 -42.94
CA ALA A 99 -13.12 -20.25 -43.85
C ALA A 99 -14.08 -19.17 -43.33
N SER A 100 -13.47 -18.04 -43.02
CA SER A 100 -14.06 -16.78 -42.59
C SER A 100 -15.08 -16.27 -43.62
N ALA A 101 -16.24 -15.82 -43.13
CA ALA A 101 -17.14 -14.94 -43.87
C ALA A 101 -17.61 -13.83 -42.92
N LEU A 102 -17.20 -12.60 -43.24
CA LEU A 102 -17.58 -11.35 -42.59
C LEU A 102 -19.11 -11.16 -42.64
N VAL A 103 -19.67 -10.65 -41.54
CA VAL A 103 -20.99 -10.00 -41.50
C VAL A 103 -20.80 -8.57 -40.97
N PRO A 104 -21.46 -7.53 -41.54
CA PRO A 104 -21.15 -6.13 -41.26
C PRO A 104 -21.73 -5.64 -39.92
N GLN A 105 -20.97 -4.80 -39.22
CA GLN A 105 -21.38 -4.03 -38.04
C GLN A 105 -22.30 -2.86 -38.43
N PRO A 106 -23.37 -2.55 -37.67
CA PRO A 106 -24.02 -1.25 -37.73
C PRO A 106 -23.36 -0.24 -36.78
N GLU A 107 -23.10 0.97 -37.29
CA GLU A 107 -22.51 2.10 -36.56
C GLU A 107 -23.34 2.54 -35.33
N PRO A 108 -22.70 2.92 -34.21
CA PRO A 108 -23.39 3.54 -33.09
C PRO A 108 -23.46 5.07 -33.26
N SER A 109 -24.67 5.60 -33.10
CA SER A 109 -24.97 7.03 -33.02
C SER A 109 -24.37 7.66 -31.76
N ILE A 110 -23.65 8.77 -31.97
CA ILE A 110 -23.05 9.64 -30.97
C ILE A 110 -24.14 10.24 -30.07
N SER A 111 -23.99 10.06 -28.75
CA SER A 111 -24.64 10.88 -27.72
C SER A 111 -23.57 11.45 -26.81
N GLU A 112 -23.66 12.77 -26.57
CA GLU A 112 -22.67 13.59 -25.86
C GLU A 112 -22.43 13.11 -24.42
N PRO A 113 -21.20 13.23 -23.87
CA PRO A 113 -20.90 12.79 -22.52
C PRO A 113 -21.31 13.85 -21.48
N ASP A 114 -22.11 13.42 -20.50
CA ASP A 114 -22.43 14.17 -19.28
C ASP A 114 -21.15 14.52 -18.51
N GLN A 115 -20.88 15.81 -18.32
CA GLN A 115 -19.73 16.39 -17.58
C GLN A 115 -19.74 16.12 -16.05
N ALA A 116 -20.52 15.15 -15.57
CA ALA A 116 -20.68 14.84 -14.15
C ALA A 116 -19.71 13.77 -13.61
N SER A 117 -18.82 13.18 -14.43
CA SER A 117 -18.05 11.99 -14.06
C SER A 117 -16.61 12.23 -13.53
N LEU A 118 -16.04 13.43 -13.70
CA LEU A 118 -14.60 13.64 -13.43
C LEU A 118 -14.22 13.58 -11.94
N GLY A 119 -15.10 14.06 -11.02
CA GLY A 119 -14.82 14.06 -9.58
C GLY A 119 -14.81 12.67 -8.94
N THR A 120 -15.62 11.74 -9.45
CA THR A 120 -15.67 10.32 -9.03
C THR A 120 -14.50 9.50 -9.55
N HIS A 121 -13.79 9.99 -10.57
CA HIS A 121 -12.77 9.23 -11.30
C HIS A 121 -11.44 9.13 -10.54
N TRP A 122 -11.15 10.06 -9.62
CA TRP A 122 -9.92 10.05 -8.81
C TRP A 122 -10.07 9.20 -7.54
N GLU A 123 -11.28 8.78 -7.20
CA GLU A 123 -11.54 8.01 -5.99
C GLU A 123 -10.98 6.59 -6.07
N VAL A 124 -10.96 6.01 -7.28
CA VAL A 124 -10.47 4.66 -7.57
C VAL A 124 -8.95 4.55 -7.40
N VAL A 125 -8.21 5.63 -7.68
CA VAL A 125 -6.75 5.74 -7.46
C VAL A 125 -6.37 5.48 -5.99
N LEU A 126 -7.36 5.54 -5.08
CA LEU A 126 -7.18 5.45 -3.64
C LEU A 126 -7.67 4.10 -3.06
N GLU A 127 -8.08 3.14 -3.89
CA GLU A 127 -8.54 1.79 -3.48
C GLU A 127 -7.46 0.71 -3.66
N ARG A 128 -7.58 -0.42 -2.93
CA ARG A 128 -6.63 -1.56 -3.04
C ARG A 128 -6.84 -2.35 -4.35
N PRO A 129 -5.78 -2.69 -5.10
CA PRO A 129 -5.87 -3.54 -6.30
C PRO A 129 -6.45 -4.94 -6.03
N ALA A 130 -7.11 -5.51 -7.04
CA ALA A 130 -7.52 -6.91 -7.04
C ALA A 130 -6.32 -7.82 -7.39
N PRO A 131 -6.14 -8.97 -6.72
CA PRO A 131 -5.03 -9.87 -7.02
C PRO A 131 -5.26 -10.54 -8.37
N GLY A 132 -4.21 -10.68 -9.16
CA GLY A 132 -4.24 -11.69 -10.21
C GLY A 132 -2.87 -12.24 -10.54
N TYR A 133 -2.89 -13.37 -11.22
CA TYR A 133 -1.75 -14.20 -11.53
C TYR A 133 -0.88 -13.59 -12.64
N ASP A 134 0.34 -13.18 -12.29
CA ASP A 134 1.41 -13.12 -13.27
C ASP A 134 2.22 -14.43 -13.23
N VAL A 135 2.50 -14.98 -14.40
CA VAL A 135 3.11 -16.32 -14.55
C VAL A 135 4.65 -16.23 -14.60
N HIS A 136 5.20 -15.01 -14.69
CA HIS A 136 6.63 -14.79 -14.86
C HIS A 136 7.37 -14.21 -13.63
N ASP A 137 6.67 -13.95 -12.53
CA ASP A 137 7.28 -13.50 -11.27
C ASP A 137 8.10 -14.62 -10.61
N THR A 138 9.36 -14.75 -11.03
CA THR A 138 10.36 -15.66 -10.43
C THR A 138 10.81 -15.23 -9.02
N LEU A 139 10.23 -14.15 -8.48
CA LEU A 139 10.55 -13.57 -7.18
C LEU A 139 9.40 -13.70 -6.17
N SER A 140 8.66 -14.81 -6.22
CA SER A 140 7.89 -15.23 -5.04
C SER A 140 8.85 -15.31 -3.83
N PRO A 141 8.67 -14.51 -2.76
CA PRO A 141 9.58 -14.45 -1.61
C PRO A 141 9.54 -15.75 -0.80
N LEU A 142 8.56 -16.60 -1.11
CA LEU A 142 8.36 -17.94 -0.59
C LEU A 142 8.77 -19.02 -1.59
N SER A 143 9.52 -18.67 -2.65
CA SER A 143 10.05 -19.66 -3.60
C SER A 143 10.95 -20.62 -2.86
N ILE A 144 10.48 -21.86 -2.67
CA ILE A 144 11.25 -22.93 -2.06
C ILE A 144 12.26 -23.42 -3.10
N GLY A 145 13.39 -22.72 -3.16
CA GLY A 145 14.54 -23.14 -3.96
C GLY A 145 15.27 -24.33 -3.34
N PRO A 146 16.23 -24.94 -4.07
CA PRO A 146 17.10 -25.96 -3.50
C PRO A 146 17.85 -25.41 -2.28
N ARG A 147 18.04 -26.23 -1.25
CA ARG A 147 18.79 -25.84 -0.04
C ARG A 147 20.20 -25.43 -0.42
N ILE A 148 20.62 -24.26 0.05
CA ILE A 148 21.98 -23.74 -0.11
C ILE A 148 22.79 -24.07 1.16
N SER A 149 24.07 -24.40 1.03
CA SER A 149 24.93 -24.67 2.19
C SER A 149 25.23 -23.38 2.97
N LEU A 150 25.50 -23.51 4.27
CA LEU A 150 25.86 -22.36 5.11
C LEU A 150 27.10 -21.62 4.59
N GLN A 151 28.08 -22.35 4.06
CA GLN A 151 29.28 -21.77 3.45
C GLN A 151 28.93 -20.83 2.30
N VAL A 152 28.10 -21.28 1.35
CA VAL A 152 27.71 -20.48 0.18
C VAL A 152 26.92 -19.24 0.58
N MET A 153 26.12 -19.33 1.65
CA MET A 153 25.43 -18.17 2.21
C MET A 153 26.44 -17.18 2.81
N ILE A 154 27.39 -17.63 3.64
CA ILE A 154 28.43 -16.75 4.21
C ILE A 154 29.26 -16.08 3.10
N ASP A 155 29.64 -16.83 2.07
CA ASP A 155 30.40 -16.33 0.92
C ASP A 155 29.62 -15.30 0.07
N SER A 156 28.29 -15.25 0.24
CA SER A 156 27.43 -14.26 -0.42
C SER A 156 27.37 -12.92 0.32
N LEU A 157 27.93 -12.82 1.53
CA LEU A 157 28.03 -11.56 2.25
C LEU A 157 29.00 -10.59 1.54
N PRO A 158 28.77 -9.27 1.65
CA PRO A 158 29.78 -8.29 1.28
C PRO A 158 31.11 -8.53 2.05
N PRO A 159 32.26 -8.08 1.50
CA PRO A 159 33.51 -8.04 2.24
C PRO A 159 33.32 -7.40 3.61
N ARG A 160 34.08 -7.85 4.61
CA ARG A 160 33.92 -7.43 6.00
C ARG A 160 33.92 -5.91 6.18
N SER A 161 34.82 -5.19 5.52
CA SER A 161 34.87 -3.72 5.56
C SER A 161 33.59 -3.06 5.03
N CYS A 162 32.97 -3.65 4.01
CA CYS A 162 31.69 -3.20 3.50
C CYS A 162 30.55 -3.54 4.47
N CYS A 163 30.54 -4.72 5.07
CA CYS A 163 29.57 -5.07 6.12
C CYS A 163 29.65 -4.09 7.29
N ASP A 164 30.85 -3.81 7.81
CA ASP A 164 31.09 -2.86 8.91
C ASP A 164 30.54 -1.47 8.56
N TYR A 165 30.80 -1.00 7.33
CA TYR A 165 30.30 0.28 6.84
C TYR A 165 28.77 0.32 6.73
N LEU A 166 28.15 -0.72 6.13
CA LEU A 166 26.71 -0.81 5.96
C LEU A 166 25.97 -0.88 7.30
N ILE A 167 26.50 -1.63 8.26
CA ILE A 167 25.93 -1.72 9.62
C ILE A 167 26.03 -0.38 10.33
N SER A 168 27.20 0.28 10.25
CA SER A 168 27.39 1.61 10.84
C SER A 168 26.42 2.64 10.24
N HIS A 169 26.26 2.63 8.91
CA HIS A 169 25.28 3.48 8.21
C HIS A 169 23.85 3.18 8.62
N PHE A 170 23.48 1.90 8.75
CA PHE A 170 22.15 1.49 9.22
C PHE A 170 21.85 2.07 10.61
N PHE A 171 22.71 1.83 11.61
CA PHE A 171 22.46 2.30 12.97
C PHE A 171 22.47 3.82 13.09
N LYS A 172 23.25 4.51 12.25
CA LYS A 172 23.34 5.97 12.26
C LYS A 172 22.11 6.66 11.62
N ASN A 173 21.65 6.18 10.47
CA ASN A 173 20.69 6.92 9.64
C ASN A 173 19.32 6.22 9.48
N VAL A 174 19.29 4.89 9.53
CA VAL A 174 18.07 4.10 9.24
C VAL A 174 17.40 3.65 10.54
N SER A 175 18.20 3.18 11.51
CA SER A 175 17.69 2.62 12.77
C SER A 175 16.85 3.62 13.55
N VAL A 176 17.14 4.92 13.51
CA VAL A 176 16.32 5.92 14.23
C VAL A 176 14.90 6.03 13.67
N LEU A 177 14.70 5.71 12.39
CA LEU A 177 13.38 5.68 11.76
C LEU A 177 12.60 4.40 12.06
N PHE A 178 13.31 3.30 12.36
CA PHE A 178 12.73 2.00 12.68
C PHE A 178 13.56 1.25 13.76
N PRO A 179 13.59 1.76 15.01
CA PRO A 179 14.51 1.32 16.06
C PRO A 179 14.07 0.02 16.75
N ILE A 180 13.92 -1.07 15.99
CA ILE A 180 13.51 -2.36 16.53
C ILE A 180 14.64 -3.14 17.19
N LEU A 181 15.90 -2.82 16.84
CA LEU A 181 17.10 -3.49 17.33
C LEU A 181 17.73 -2.71 18.48
N HIS A 182 18.37 -3.43 19.40
CA HIS A 182 19.25 -2.87 20.41
C HIS A 182 20.71 -2.96 19.92
N GLY A 183 21.31 -1.81 19.58
CA GLY A 183 22.63 -1.69 18.96
C GLY A 183 23.74 -2.41 19.73
N PRO A 184 23.89 -2.22 21.06
CA PRO A 184 24.89 -2.93 21.86
C PRO A 184 24.75 -4.45 21.82
N THR A 185 23.51 -4.97 21.81
CA THR A 185 23.26 -6.42 21.69
C THR A 185 23.66 -6.92 20.31
N PHE A 186 23.25 -6.22 19.25
CA PHE A 186 23.60 -6.58 17.89
C PHE A 186 25.13 -6.56 17.67
N GLN A 187 25.83 -5.53 18.18
CA GLN A 187 27.29 -5.42 18.06
C GLN A 187 28.01 -6.61 18.70
N LYS A 188 27.57 -7.07 19.88
CA LYS A 188 28.12 -8.27 20.53
C LYS A 188 27.91 -9.51 19.66
N GLN A 189 26.72 -9.70 19.11
CA GLN A 189 26.40 -10.82 18.22
C GLN A 189 27.23 -10.78 16.93
N TYR A 190 27.36 -9.60 16.31
CA TYR A 190 28.15 -9.40 15.10
C TYR A 190 29.62 -9.69 15.32
N THR A 191 30.17 -9.23 16.46
CA THR A 191 31.57 -9.53 16.83
C THR A 191 31.78 -11.04 17.02
N ALA A 192 30.83 -11.73 17.66
CA ALA A 192 30.90 -13.18 17.82
C ALA A 192 30.82 -13.93 16.48
N PHE A 193 29.94 -13.50 15.56
CA PHE A 193 29.86 -14.03 14.21
C PHE A 193 31.18 -13.89 13.44
N MET A 194 31.82 -12.72 13.53
CA MET A 194 33.10 -12.48 12.86
C MET A 194 34.24 -13.36 13.39
N GLN A 195 34.15 -13.86 14.62
CA GLN A 195 35.10 -14.81 15.19
C GLN A 195 34.79 -16.25 14.81
N ARG A 196 33.49 -16.62 14.76
CA ARG A 196 33.02 -17.99 14.50
C ARG A 196 31.85 -17.98 13.52
N PRO A 197 32.11 -17.79 12.20
CA PRO A 197 31.04 -17.58 11.22
C PRO A 197 30.19 -18.83 10.96
N HIS A 198 30.72 -20.03 11.21
CA HIS A 198 29.99 -21.29 10.99
C HIS A 198 29.05 -21.71 12.13
N ASP A 199 29.13 -21.05 13.28
CA ASP A 199 28.29 -21.33 14.45
C ASP A 199 27.01 -20.48 14.48
N VAL A 200 26.74 -19.76 13.38
CA VAL A 200 25.67 -18.77 13.29
C VAL A 200 24.30 -19.41 13.10
N ASP A 201 23.29 -18.86 13.78
CA ASP A 201 21.90 -19.15 13.48
C ASP A 201 21.49 -18.57 12.13
N LEU A 202 20.81 -19.36 11.29
CA LEU A 202 20.32 -18.90 9.98
C LEU A 202 19.40 -17.68 10.09
N SER A 203 18.56 -17.60 11.11
CA SER A 203 17.69 -16.45 11.33
C SER A 203 18.44 -15.18 11.71
N TRP A 204 19.55 -15.28 12.44
CA TRP A 204 20.40 -14.12 12.69
C TRP A 204 21.19 -13.73 11.45
N LEU A 205 21.67 -14.71 10.66
CA LEU A 205 22.30 -14.44 9.37
C LEU A 205 21.32 -13.74 8.40
N ALA A 206 20.03 -14.12 8.43
CA ALA A 206 18.97 -13.43 7.70
C ALA A 206 18.84 -11.96 8.12
N LEU A 207 18.90 -11.69 9.44
CA LEU A 207 18.91 -10.32 9.95
C LEU A 207 20.09 -9.54 9.36
N LEU A 208 21.31 -10.07 9.42
CA LEU A 208 22.50 -9.42 8.86
C LEU A 208 22.34 -9.10 7.36
N PHE A 209 21.88 -10.07 6.57
CA PHE A 209 21.62 -9.85 5.14
C PHE A 209 20.58 -8.76 4.89
N SER A 210 19.50 -8.76 5.67
CA SER A 210 18.43 -7.76 5.56
C SER A 210 18.91 -6.36 5.92
N LEU A 211 19.76 -6.21 6.94
CA LEU A 211 20.38 -4.94 7.32
C LEU A 211 21.33 -4.42 6.24
N CYS A 212 22.20 -5.28 5.70
CA CYS A 212 23.10 -4.91 4.61
C CYS A 212 22.32 -4.53 3.34
N SER A 213 21.26 -5.28 3.01
CA SER A 213 20.38 -4.98 1.88
C SER A 213 19.74 -3.60 2.02
N LEU A 214 19.09 -3.36 3.16
CA LEU A 214 18.41 -2.10 3.45
C LEU A 214 19.38 -0.93 3.46
N ALA A 215 20.49 -1.03 4.20
CA ALA A 215 21.50 0.02 4.23
C ALA A 215 22.03 0.35 2.82
N LEU A 216 22.33 -0.67 2.01
CA LEU A 216 22.81 -0.48 0.65
C LEU A 216 21.76 0.18 -0.24
N SER A 217 20.46 -0.09 -0.04
CA SER A 217 19.38 0.57 -0.77
C SER A 217 19.20 2.05 -0.41
N THR A 218 19.77 2.51 0.71
CA THR A 218 19.70 3.92 1.13
C THR A 218 20.91 4.76 0.72
N LEU A 219 21.93 4.13 0.13
CA LEU A 219 23.19 4.78 -0.24
C LEU A 219 23.23 5.13 -1.71
N ASP A 220 23.93 6.22 -2.03
CA ASP A 220 24.14 6.70 -3.38
C ASP A 220 24.98 5.70 -4.22
N GLU A 221 24.63 5.55 -5.50
CA GLU A 221 25.39 4.74 -6.47
C GLU A 221 26.79 5.29 -6.71
N SER A 222 27.02 6.56 -6.44
CA SER A 222 28.32 7.22 -6.53
C SER A 222 29.17 7.14 -5.26
N ASP A 223 28.71 6.48 -4.16
CA ASP A 223 29.51 6.41 -2.92
C ASP A 223 30.86 5.69 -3.17
N PRO A 224 32.00 6.39 -3.05
CA PRO A 224 33.32 5.84 -3.38
C PRO A 224 33.71 4.69 -2.45
N ARG A 225 33.17 4.62 -1.23
CA ARG A 225 33.44 3.55 -0.27
C ARG A 225 32.87 2.20 -0.72
N LEU A 226 31.92 2.22 -1.66
CA LEU A 226 31.31 1.02 -2.24
C LEU A 226 31.83 0.70 -3.64
N ALA A 227 32.66 1.56 -4.24
CA ALA A 227 33.14 1.41 -5.60
C ALA A 227 33.94 0.10 -5.81
N SER A 228 34.84 -0.24 -4.89
CA SER A 228 35.62 -1.48 -4.94
C SER A 228 34.74 -2.72 -4.82
N PHE A 229 33.73 -2.69 -3.95
CA PHE A 229 32.76 -3.77 -3.78
C PHE A 229 31.88 -3.96 -5.02
N ARG A 230 31.44 -2.85 -5.64
CA ARG A 230 30.67 -2.88 -6.89
C ARG A 230 31.50 -3.44 -8.06
N SER A 231 32.79 -3.13 -8.13
CA SER A 231 33.70 -3.61 -9.19
C SER A 231 34.06 -5.10 -9.11
N GLN A 232 33.95 -5.72 -7.93
CA GLN A 232 34.30 -7.13 -7.72
C GLN A 232 33.17 -8.10 -8.10
N LEU A 233 32.02 -7.57 -8.52
CA LEU A 233 30.85 -8.39 -8.77
C LEU A 233 30.82 -8.87 -10.24
N PRO A 234 30.54 -10.16 -10.50
CA PRO A 234 30.32 -10.61 -11.86
C PRO A 234 29.11 -9.87 -12.46
N SER A 235 29.35 -9.09 -13.51
CA SER A 235 28.33 -8.45 -14.34
C SER A 235 27.45 -9.44 -15.11
N SER A 236 27.47 -10.73 -14.76
CA SER A 236 26.83 -11.78 -15.54
C SER A 236 25.32 -11.60 -15.44
N PRO A 237 24.64 -11.18 -16.52
CA PRO A 237 23.21 -11.03 -16.49
C PRO A 237 22.58 -12.41 -16.30
N THR A 238 21.64 -12.52 -15.38
CA THR A 238 20.95 -13.80 -15.15
C THR A 238 19.96 -13.98 -16.29
N ARG A 239 20.16 -15.01 -17.14
CA ARG A 239 19.20 -15.37 -18.20
C ARG A 239 17.90 -15.82 -17.55
N VAL A 240 16.88 -14.96 -17.57
CA VAL A 240 15.49 -15.37 -17.39
C VAL A 240 14.96 -15.79 -18.78
N SER A 241 14.19 -16.86 -18.83
CA SER A 241 13.71 -17.53 -20.06
C SER A 241 13.32 -16.55 -21.18
N GLY A 242 14.16 -16.52 -22.23
CA GLY A 242 13.79 -16.06 -23.58
C GLY A 242 13.35 -14.59 -23.69
N THR A 243 14.25 -13.63 -23.48
CA THR A 243 14.53 -12.46 -24.37
C THR A 243 15.10 -11.22 -23.64
N ALA A 244 15.11 -11.18 -22.30
CA ALA A 244 15.66 -10.04 -21.54
C ALA A 244 16.80 -10.45 -20.58
N PHE A 245 17.89 -9.67 -20.57
CA PHE A 245 18.96 -9.77 -19.58
C PHE A 245 18.63 -8.83 -18.42
N VAL A 246 18.35 -9.37 -17.22
CA VAL A 246 18.09 -8.56 -16.02
C VAL A 246 19.32 -8.58 -15.11
N THR A 247 19.90 -7.42 -14.84
CA THR A 247 20.86 -7.20 -13.76
C THR A 247 20.10 -7.07 -12.44
N VAL A 248 20.11 -8.12 -11.62
CA VAL A 248 19.51 -8.05 -10.27
C VAL A 248 20.39 -7.20 -9.37
N SER A 249 19.88 -6.06 -8.90
CA SER A 249 20.62 -5.15 -8.02
C SER A 249 21.10 -5.85 -6.74
N MET A 250 22.27 -5.45 -6.23
CA MET A 250 22.88 -6.08 -5.04
C MET A 250 22.00 -6.06 -3.79
N PRO A 251 21.28 -4.97 -3.45
CA PRO A 251 20.31 -4.99 -2.37
C PRO A 251 19.29 -6.13 -2.52
N ARG A 252 18.76 -6.35 -3.74
CA ARG A 252 17.81 -7.43 -4.03
C ARG A 252 18.42 -8.81 -3.85
N ARG A 253 19.68 -9.02 -4.26
CA ARG A 253 20.40 -10.28 -4.02
C ARG A 253 20.56 -10.58 -2.52
N LEU A 254 20.99 -9.59 -1.74
CA LEU A 254 21.14 -9.74 -0.29
C LEU A 254 19.79 -10.03 0.38
N LEU A 255 18.72 -9.34 -0.03
CA LEU A 255 17.37 -9.58 0.47
C LEU A 255 16.87 -10.99 0.14
N ARG A 256 17.14 -11.48 -1.06
CA ARG A 256 16.82 -12.86 -1.48
C ARG A 256 17.58 -13.88 -0.63
N THR A 257 18.84 -13.62 -0.30
CA THR A 257 19.61 -14.50 0.60
C THR A 257 19.05 -14.45 2.03
N ALA A 258 18.59 -13.28 2.51
CA ALA A 258 17.89 -13.18 3.80
C ALA A 258 16.63 -14.05 3.84
N MET A 259 15.78 -13.98 2.80
CA MET A 259 14.58 -14.83 2.70
C MET A 259 14.93 -16.32 2.61
N THR A 260 15.97 -16.68 1.86
CA THR A 260 16.48 -18.05 1.80
C THR A 260 16.89 -18.56 3.20
N CYS A 261 17.59 -17.74 3.98
CA CYS A 261 17.97 -18.06 5.36
C CYS A 261 16.74 -18.30 6.24
N LEU A 262 15.72 -17.45 6.17
CA LEU A 262 14.46 -17.61 6.91
C LEU A 262 13.74 -18.90 6.54
N LEU A 263 13.59 -19.17 5.23
CA LEU A 263 12.94 -20.38 4.72
C LEU A 263 13.68 -21.65 5.17
N GLN A 264 15.01 -21.66 5.11
CA GLN A 264 15.82 -22.79 5.56
C GLN A 264 15.80 -22.99 7.10
N ASP A 265 15.61 -21.93 7.89
CA ASP A 265 15.39 -22.02 9.36
C ASP A 265 13.95 -22.47 9.71
N ASN A 266 13.09 -22.70 8.71
CA ASN A 266 11.69 -23.13 8.84
C ASN A 266 10.84 -22.17 9.68
N PHE A 267 10.91 -20.87 9.38
CA PHE A 267 10.24 -19.82 10.14
C PHE A 267 8.71 -19.95 10.24
N PHE A 268 8.08 -20.74 9.36
CA PHE A 268 6.66 -21.08 9.42
C PHE A 268 6.28 -21.93 10.64
N ILE A 269 7.25 -22.64 11.24
CA ILE A 269 7.02 -23.60 12.31
C ILE A 269 7.85 -23.22 13.55
N ARG A 270 9.08 -22.78 13.35
CA ARG A 270 10.01 -22.40 14.43
C ARG A 270 10.00 -20.90 14.60
N HIS A 271 9.61 -20.44 15.79
CA HIS A 271 9.59 -19.01 16.11
C HIS A 271 10.74 -18.70 17.08
N LYS A 272 11.89 -18.28 16.54
CA LYS A 272 12.99 -17.67 17.31
C LYS A 272 12.82 -16.16 17.31
N PHE A 273 13.36 -15.47 18.31
CA PHE A 273 13.27 -14.00 18.34
C PHE A 273 14.02 -13.35 17.15
N SER A 274 15.19 -13.88 16.76
CA SER A 274 15.94 -13.41 15.58
C SER A 274 15.17 -13.54 14.27
N ILE A 275 14.26 -14.52 14.16
CA ILE A 275 13.35 -14.66 13.00
C ILE A 275 12.43 -13.44 12.92
N PHE A 276 11.89 -13.03 14.06
CA PHE A 276 10.97 -11.91 14.13
C PHE A 276 11.69 -10.59 13.81
N GLU A 277 12.87 -10.36 14.37
CA GLU A 277 13.71 -9.20 14.03
C GLU A 277 14.02 -9.16 12.52
N ALA A 278 14.52 -10.26 11.95
CA ALA A 278 14.85 -10.35 10.53
C ALA A 278 13.62 -10.13 9.63
N LEU A 279 12.49 -10.76 9.97
CA LEU A 279 11.25 -10.63 9.21
C LEU A 279 10.72 -9.19 9.20
N LEU A 280 10.79 -8.48 10.33
CA LEU A 280 10.39 -7.07 10.40
C LEU A 280 11.29 -6.17 9.54
N ILE A 281 12.61 -6.38 9.52
CA ILE A 281 13.51 -5.62 8.63
C ILE A 281 13.22 -5.94 7.16
N VAL A 282 12.97 -7.20 6.81
CA VAL A 282 12.56 -7.59 5.44
C VAL A 282 11.28 -6.89 5.02
N ILE A 283 10.25 -6.90 5.87
CA ILE A 283 8.98 -6.22 5.59
C ILE A 283 9.21 -4.71 5.45
N TYR A 284 10.00 -4.10 6.34
CA TYR A 284 10.34 -2.68 6.24
C TYR A 284 11.02 -2.36 4.90
N THR A 285 11.96 -3.19 4.44
CA THR A 285 12.57 -3.05 3.10
C THR A 285 11.54 -3.13 1.98
N PHE A 286 10.59 -4.08 2.03
CA PHE A 286 9.53 -4.20 1.03
C PHE A 286 8.57 -3.01 1.01
N THR A 287 8.26 -2.41 2.17
CA THR A 287 7.40 -1.21 2.21
C THR A 287 8.01 -0.01 1.49
N HIS A 288 9.33 0.01 1.24
CA HIS A 288 10.01 1.09 0.54
C HIS A 288 10.38 0.73 -0.91
N ASN A 289 10.46 -0.56 -1.26
CA ASN A 289 11.03 -1.05 -2.53
C ASN A 289 10.06 -1.93 -3.37
N GLU A 290 8.80 -1.51 -3.47
CA GLU A 290 7.88 -1.93 -4.57
C GLU A 290 7.12 -3.26 -4.44
N THR A 291 7.05 -3.95 -3.30
CA THR A 291 6.24 -5.20 -3.19
C THR A 291 5.23 -5.16 -2.04
N VAL A 292 4.14 -4.40 -2.23
CA VAL A 292 3.07 -4.28 -1.21
C VAL A 292 2.42 -5.63 -0.92
N ASP A 293 2.12 -6.43 -1.94
CA ASP A 293 1.35 -7.68 -1.76
C ASP A 293 2.14 -8.72 -0.96
N GLN A 294 3.43 -8.84 -1.27
CA GLN A 294 4.37 -9.71 -0.58
C GLN A 294 4.60 -9.23 0.86
N GLY A 295 4.83 -7.92 1.03
CA GLY A 295 4.97 -7.30 2.34
C GLY A 295 3.73 -7.51 3.21
N TRP A 296 2.53 -7.47 2.63
CA TRP A 296 1.26 -7.66 3.35
C TRP A 296 1.11 -9.08 3.91
N ALA A 297 1.35 -10.10 3.09
CA ALA A 297 1.29 -11.49 3.54
C ALA A 297 2.32 -11.77 4.65
N LEU A 298 3.56 -11.28 4.48
CA LEU A 298 4.62 -11.40 5.48
C LEU A 298 4.28 -10.65 6.77
N LEU A 299 3.63 -9.48 6.67
CA LEU A 299 3.18 -8.71 7.83
C LEU A 299 2.13 -9.45 8.66
N GLY A 300 1.18 -10.12 8.00
CA GLY A 300 0.22 -11.01 8.68
C GLY A 300 0.91 -12.18 9.40
N MET A 301 1.95 -12.77 8.80
CA MET A 301 2.76 -13.80 9.46
C MET A 301 3.57 -13.23 10.64
N ALA A 302 4.17 -12.06 10.48
CA ALA A 302 4.92 -11.39 11.53
C ALA A 302 4.04 -11.10 12.76
N LEU A 303 2.79 -10.69 12.55
CA LEU A 303 1.82 -10.53 13.63
C LEU A 303 1.61 -11.83 14.42
N ASN A 304 1.35 -12.94 13.72
CA ASN A 304 1.16 -14.24 14.36
C ASN A 304 2.42 -14.71 15.10
N ILE A 305 3.61 -14.52 14.50
CA ILE A 305 4.90 -14.85 15.13
C ILE A 305 5.14 -13.99 16.38
N GLY A 306 4.85 -12.69 16.32
CA GLY A 306 4.99 -11.77 17.46
C GLY A 306 4.10 -12.16 18.64
N ILE A 307 2.86 -12.58 18.36
CA ILE A 307 1.94 -13.11 19.39
C ILE A 307 2.46 -14.43 19.95
N ALA A 308 2.92 -15.34 19.09
CA ALA A 308 3.45 -16.65 19.51
C ALA A 308 4.71 -16.48 20.39
N LEU A 309 5.54 -15.49 20.10
CA LEU A 309 6.70 -15.09 20.89
C LEU A 309 6.32 -14.25 22.13
N ARG A 310 5.04 -13.93 22.32
CA ARG A 310 4.52 -13.16 23.45
C ARG A 310 5.14 -11.75 23.52
N CYS A 311 5.49 -11.16 22.38
CA CYS A 311 6.06 -9.80 22.31
C CYS A 311 5.06 -8.70 22.71
N ASN A 312 3.77 -9.04 22.71
CA ASN A 312 2.66 -8.14 23.05
C ASN A 312 2.26 -8.16 24.53
N VAL A 313 3.01 -8.86 25.40
CA VAL A 313 2.74 -8.95 26.84
C VAL A 313 4.04 -8.82 27.63
N ASP A 314 3.94 -8.32 28.86
CA ASP A 314 5.10 -8.31 29.76
C ASP A 314 5.47 -9.73 30.18
N GLN A 315 6.77 -10.00 30.13
CA GLN A 315 7.37 -11.27 30.53
C GLN A 315 8.44 -10.98 31.58
N SER A 316 8.73 -11.96 32.45
CA SER A 316 9.82 -11.89 33.42
C SER A 316 11.18 -12.14 32.74
N LEU A 317 11.55 -11.30 31.78
CA LEU A 317 12.81 -11.34 31.04
C LEU A 317 13.75 -10.24 31.54
N SER A 318 15.00 -10.24 31.08
CA SER A 318 15.91 -9.13 31.37
C SER A 318 15.37 -7.81 30.79
N PRO A 319 15.77 -6.64 31.33
CA PRO A 319 15.32 -5.35 30.82
C PRO A 319 15.60 -5.18 29.32
N ILE A 320 16.77 -5.60 28.86
CA ILE A 320 17.16 -5.55 27.44
C ILE A 320 16.23 -6.40 26.58
N GLU A 321 15.96 -7.64 26.97
CA GLU A 321 15.13 -8.54 26.17
C GLU A 321 13.65 -8.12 26.18
N THR A 322 13.16 -7.64 27.32
CA THR A 322 11.82 -7.04 27.43
C THR A 322 11.68 -5.89 26.44
N GLU A 323 12.68 -5.02 26.38
CA GLU A 323 12.59 -3.82 25.57
C GLU A 323 12.77 -4.09 24.07
N ARG A 324 13.63 -5.04 23.69
CA ARG A 324 13.71 -5.55 22.31
C ARG A 324 12.35 -6.06 21.83
N ARG A 325 11.60 -6.79 22.67
CA ARG A 325 10.27 -7.31 22.31
C ARG A 325 9.24 -6.21 22.15
N ARG A 326 9.21 -5.24 23.06
CA ARG A 326 8.34 -4.06 22.98
C ARG A 326 8.63 -3.23 21.74
N ARG A 327 9.90 -3.00 21.42
CA ARG A 327 10.33 -2.28 20.21
C ARG A 327 9.95 -3.01 18.93
N CYS A 328 10.13 -4.33 18.87
CA CYS A 328 9.68 -5.13 17.72
C CYS A 328 8.15 -5.13 17.56
N TRP A 329 7.40 -5.22 18.66
CA TRP A 329 5.94 -5.08 18.64
C TRP A 329 5.51 -3.69 18.15
N ALA A 330 6.17 -2.62 18.62
CA ALA A 330 5.95 -1.28 18.12
C ALA A 330 6.26 -1.16 16.61
N GLY A 331 7.38 -1.73 16.16
CA GLY A 331 7.75 -1.81 14.75
C GLY A 331 6.66 -2.45 13.90
N LEU A 332 6.11 -3.60 14.35
CA LEU A 332 4.99 -4.27 13.70
C LEU A 332 3.76 -3.34 13.55
N LEU A 333 3.38 -2.61 14.61
CA LEU A 333 2.24 -1.68 14.55
C LEU A 333 2.50 -0.52 13.56
N THR A 334 3.71 0.03 13.55
CA THR A 334 4.06 1.10 12.59
C THR A 334 4.05 0.61 11.14
N LEU A 335 4.46 -0.63 10.86
CA LEU A 335 4.35 -1.23 9.52
C LEU A 335 2.89 -1.35 9.06
N HIS A 336 1.95 -1.69 9.97
CA HIS A 336 0.52 -1.68 9.67
C HIS A 336 -0.04 -0.28 9.37
N THR A 337 0.58 0.78 9.88
CA THR A 337 0.16 2.18 9.63
C THR A 337 0.25 2.52 8.15
N TYR A 338 1.35 2.15 7.50
CA TYR A 338 1.54 2.36 6.07
C TYR A 338 0.44 1.68 5.25
N GLN A 339 0.11 0.45 5.61
CA GLN A 339 -0.94 -0.33 4.94
C GLN A 339 -2.33 0.29 5.14
N GLY A 340 -2.63 0.74 6.36
CA GLY A 340 -3.92 1.37 6.68
C GLY A 340 -4.14 2.72 5.98
N ILE A 341 -3.10 3.55 5.88
CA ILE A 341 -3.19 4.89 5.25
C ILE A 341 -3.26 4.80 3.72
N LEU A 342 -2.53 3.84 3.13
CA LEU A 342 -2.41 3.72 1.67
C LEU A 342 -3.59 2.96 1.05
N PHE A 343 -4.02 1.82 1.63
CA PHE A 343 -5.03 0.95 0.98
C PHE A 343 -6.46 1.15 1.48
N ARG A 344 -6.63 1.75 2.68
CA ARG A 344 -7.90 2.31 3.20
C ARG A 344 -9.09 1.35 3.29
N ASP A 345 -8.88 0.06 3.03
CA ASP A 345 -9.90 -0.98 2.94
C ASP A 345 -9.85 -1.98 4.11
N VAL A 346 -8.89 -1.84 5.03
CA VAL A 346 -8.72 -2.74 6.19
C VAL A 346 -8.91 -2.03 7.53
N ASP A 347 -9.87 -2.51 8.31
CA ASP A 347 -10.03 -2.10 9.71
C ASP A 347 -8.93 -2.71 10.60
N MET A 348 -7.97 -1.89 11.00
CA MET A 348 -6.89 -2.28 11.94
C MET A 348 -7.29 -2.10 13.42
N SER A 349 -8.53 -1.72 13.73
CA SER A 349 -8.96 -1.41 15.11
C SER A 349 -8.76 -2.56 16.09
N TYR A 350 -8.71 -3.82 15.62
CA TYR A 350 -8.45 -4.96 16.48
C TYR A 350 -7.04 -4.92 17.09
N LEU A 351 -6.05 -4.34 16.40
CA LEU A 351 -4.69 -4.19 16.91
C LEU A 351 -4.65 -3.22 18.10
N LEU A 352 -5.48 -2.18 18.09
CA LEU A 352 -5.61 -1.24 19.21
C LEU A 352 -6.26 -1.86 20.45
N LYS A 353 -6.96 -3.00 20.31
CA LYS A 353 -7.57 -3.72 21.44
C LYS A 353 -6.59 -4.66 22.13
N ILE A 354 -5.42 -4.92 21.52
CA ILE A 354 -4.37 -5.71 22.14
C ILE A 354 -3.66 -4.80 23.15
N ASN A 355 -3.90 -5.03 24.44
CA ASN A 355 -3.22 -4.31 25.52
C ASN A 355 -1.76 -4.77 25.60
N ALA A 356 -0.90 -4.15 24.81
CA ALA A 356 0.53 -4.38 24.79
C ALA A 356 1.28 -3.23 25.47
N PRO A 357 2.31 -3.52 26.28
CA PRO A 357 3.17 -2.49 26.86
C PRO A 357 3.95 -1.78 25.75
N LEU A 358 4.01 -0.45 25.83
CA LEU A 358 4.77 0.37 24.89
C LEU A 358 6.27 0.34 25.23
N PRO A 359 7.15 0.51 24.23
CA PRO A 359 8.56 0.70 24.50
C PRO A 359 8.81 2.00 25.28
N ALA A 360 9.92 2.04 26.01
CA ALA A 360 10.42 3.22 26.69
C ALA A 360 11.04 4.20 25.67
N ASP A 361 10.78 5.50 25.87
CA ASP A 361 11.39 6.57 25.08
C ASP A 361 12.80 6.87 25.60
N VAL A 362 13.75 5.97 25.27
CA VAL A 362 15.13 5.99 25.77
C VAL A 362 16.13 5.63 24.68
N ASN A 363 17.38 6.06 24.86
CA ASN A 363 18.50 5.65 24.00
C ASN A 363 18.99 4.25 24.40
N ASP A 364 19.66 3.56 23.50
CA ASP A 364 20.24 2.24 23.77
C ASP A 364 21.23 2.25 24.94
N SER A 365 21.96 3.35 25.14
CA SER A 365 22.88 3.52 26.27
C SER A 365 22.19 3.51 27.64
N ASP A 366 20.90 3.80 27.67
CA ASP A 366 20.11 3.89 28.90
C ASP A 366 19.53 2.53 29.32
N ILE A 367 19.59 1.51 28.45
CA ILE A 367 19.07 0.17 28.69
C ILE A 367 20.21 -0.74 29.16
N THR A 368 20.17 -1.13 30.43
CA THR A 368 21.19 -2.00 31.03
C THR A 368 20.59 -3.29 31.57
N GLU A 369 21.42 -4.27 31.88
CA GLU A 369 20.96 -5.52 32.54
C GLU A 369 20.30 -5.27 33.90
N ASN A 370 20.63 -4.15 34.56
CA ASN A 370 20.10 -3.78 35.86
C ASN A 370 18.79 -2.99 35.79
N GLY A 371 18.41 -2.50 34.61
CA GLY A 371 17.22 -1.69 34.41
C GLY A 371 17.36 -0.63 33.33
N ILE A 372 16.28 0.11 33.12
CA ILE A 372 16.21 1.25 32.20
C ILE A 372 16.39 2.53 33.00
N PHE A 373 17.41 3.32 32.67
CA PHE A 373 17.66 4.61 33.30
C PHE A 373 16.94 5.72 32.53
N GLN A 374 15.89 6.27 33.11
CA GLN A 374 15.20 7.42 32.53
C GLN A 374 15.65 8.71 33.25
N PRO A 375 16.41 9.60 32.59
CA PRO A 375 16.77 10.87 33.20
C PRO A 375 15.53 11.77 33.33
N SER A 376 15.40 12.40 34.50
CA SER A 376 14.21 13.13 34.95
C SER A 376 13.89 14.41 34.16
N SER A 377 14.78 14.87 33.27
CA SER A 377 14.66 16.16 32.57
C SER A 377 15.33 16.15 31.19
N ARG A 378 14.81 15.38 30.23
CA ARG A 378 15.31 15.45 28.84
C ARG A 378 14.52 16.47 28.01
N SER A 379 15.23 17.44 27.42
CA SER A 379 14.68 18.30 26.36
C SER A 379 14.97 17.73 24.95
N GLU A 380 15.95 16.83 24.82
CA GLU A 380 16.39 16.31 23.52
C GLU A 380 15.65 15.01 23.14
N PRO A 381 15.36 14.82 21.84
CA PRO A 381 14.78 13.58 21.34
C PRO A 381 15.73 12.39 21.53
N THR A 382 15.17 11.23 21.87
CA THR A 382 15.90 9.96 21.95
C THR A 382 15.83 9.20 20.63
N GLN A 383 16.61 8.13 20.51
CA GLN A 383 16.54 7.17 19.41
C GLN A 383 15.15 6.56 19.22
N MET A 384 14.29 6.56 20.25
CA MET A 384 12.93 6.04 20.20
C MET A 384 11.87 7.11 19.91
N SER A 385 12.17 8.41 19.99
CA SER A 385 11.15 9.47 19.94
C SER A 385 10.35 9.49 18.64
N VAL A 386 11.00 9.23 17.49
CA VAL A 386 10.30 9.12 16.20
C VAL A 386 9.35 7.92 16.17
N MET A 387 9.77 6.78 16.73
CA MET A 387 8.90 5.59 16.86
C MET A 387 7.70 5.89 17.77
N MET A 388 7.91 6.61 18.88
CA MET A 388 6.83 7.00 19.79
C MET A 388 5.79 7.89 19.10
N ALA A 389 6.24 8.86 18.30
CA ALA A 389 5.35 9.68 17.47
C ALA A 389 4.59 8.84 16.43
N LYS A 390 5.28 7.92 15.73
CA LYS A 390 4.65 7.00 14.77
C LYS A 390 3.58 6.10 15.42
N LEU A 391 3.78 5.66 16.67
CA LEU A 391 2.77 4.87 17.40
C LEU A 391 1.52 5.68 17.73
N ARG A 392 1.67 6.97 18.09
CA ARG A 392 0.52 7.86 18.29
C ARG A 392 -0.22 8.11 16.98
N LEU A 393 0.52 8.31 15.89
CA LEU A 393 -0.05 8.41 14.54
C LEU A 393 -0.75 7.14 14.09
N PHE A 394 -0.21 5.95 14.39
CA PHE A 394 -0.88 4.67 14.12
C PHE A 394 -2.26 4.60 14.80
N ARG A 395 -2.34 5.03 16.07
CA ARG A 395 -3.60 5.06 16.81
C ARG A 395 -4.59 6.04 16.16
N LEU A 396 -4.15 7.27 15.86
CA LEU A 396 -4.97 8.28 15.20
C LEU A 396 -5.44 7.81 13.83
N SER A 397 -4.52 7.33 12.98
CA SER A 397 -4.85 6.85 11.64
C SER A 397 -5.86 5.72 11.66
N THR A 398 -5.72 4.76 12.59
CA THR A 398 -6.65 3.63 12.72
C THR A 398 -8.05 4.11 13.14
N GLN A 399 -8.13 5.06 14.08
CA GLN A 399 -9.40 5.63 14.51
C GLN A 399 -10.08 6.46 13.40
N ILE A 400 -9.30 7.26 12.68
CA ILE A 400 -9.76 8.05 11.53
C ILE A 400 -10.28 7.13 10.42
N CYS A 401 -9.49 6.13 10.01
CA CYS A 401 -9.89 5.17 8.98
C CYS A 401 -11.20 4.46 9.36
N ARG A 402 -11.34 4.01 10.63
CA ARG A 402 -12.59 3.42 11.12
C ARG A 402 -13.77 4.40 11.03
N HIS A 403 -13.56 5.67 11.37
CA HIS A 403 -14.59 6.70 11.34
C HIS A 403 -15.06 7.01 9.91
N ILE A 404 -14.12 7.23 8.98
CA ILE A 404 -14.43 7.59 7.58
C ILE A 404 -15.05 6.43 6.79
N SER A 405 -14.74 5.18 7.14
CA SER A 405 -15.39 3.99 6.57
C SER A 405 -16.77 3.72 7.20
N GLY A 406 -17.10 4.38 8.31
CA GLY A 406 -18.33 4.18 9.07
C GLY A 406 -19.50 5.07 8.62
N PRO A 407 -20.71 4.83 9.16
CA PRO A 407 -21.89 5.66 8.88
C PRO A 407 -21.74 7.10 9.41
N SER A 408 -20.84 7.33 10.36
CA SER A 408 -20.54 8.63 10.96
C SER A 408 -19.57 9.48 10.14
N ARG A 409 -19.14 9.07 8.95
CA ARG A 409 -18.10 9.74 8.14
C ARG A 409 -18.35 11.23 7.81
N LEU A 410 -19.59 11.69 7.96
CA LEU A 410 -20.01 13.08 7.72
C LEU A 410 -20.22 13.88 9.02
N ASP A 411 -19.87 13.31 10.18
CA ASP A 411 -20.00 13.97 11.47
C ASP A 411 -18.93 15.07 11.63
N GLN A 412 -19.39 16.33 11.65
CA GLN A 412 -18.52 17.49 11.77
C GLN A 412 -17.85 17.58 13.16
N ARG A 413 -18.46 17.01 14.20
CA ARG A 413 -17.84 17.02 15.54
C ARG A 413 -16.60 16.14 15.56
N SER A 414 -16.74 14.89 15.11
CA SER A 414 -15.60 13.98 14.98
C SER A 414 -14.51 14.54 14.06
N LEU A 415 -14.89 15.21 12.96
CA LEU A 415 -13.97 15.95 12.09
C LEU A 415 -13.11 16.95 12.88
N HIS A 416 -13.72 17.81 13.70
CA HIS A 416 -12.98 18.79 14.50
C HIS A 416 -12.11 18.15 15.59
N GLU A 417 -12.59 17.09 16.23
CA GLU A 417 -11.84 16.36 17.25
C GLU A 417 -10.57 15.70 16.66
N PHE A 418 -10.67 15.09 15.47
CA PHE A 418 -9.52 14.51 14.80
C PHE A 418 -8.57 15.56 14.19
N ASP A 419 -9.06 16.65 13.59
CA ASP A 419 -8.21 17.75 13.09
C ASP A 419 -7.37 18.34 14.24
N ALA A 420 -7.99 18.58 15.40
CA ALA A 420 -7.29 19.08 16.58
C ALA A 420 -6.26 18.07 17.13
N ALA A 421 -6.59 16.78 17.12
CA ALA A 421 -5.66 15.74 17.59
C ALA A 421 -4.43 15.61 16.69
N ILE A 422 -4.58 15.73 15.37
CA ILE A 422 -3.43 15.75 14.44
C ILE A 422 -2.59 17.02 14.68
N ALA A 423 -3.23 18.17 14.88
CA ALA A 423 -2.54 19.44 15.11
C ALA A 423 -1.73 19.43 16.42
N GLU A 424 -2.24 18.80 17.48
CA GLU A 424 -1.52 18.68 18.75
C GLU A 424 -0.26 17.81 18.62
N GLU A 425 -0.31 16.74 17.83
CA GLU A 425 0.90 15.95 17.52
C GLU A 425 1.92 16.78 16.74
N GLN A 426 1.50 17.51 15.69
CA GLN A 426 2.41 18.39 14.94
C GLN A 426 3.07 19.43 15.84
N LYS A 427 2.28 20.09 16.70
CA LYS A 427 2.80 21.06 17.68
C LYS A 427 3.82 20.44 18.64
N GLN A 428 3.60 19.20 19.07
CA GLN A 428 4.57 18.49 19.90
C GLN A 428 5.88 18.27 19.12
N TRP A 429 5.81 17.86 17.86
CA TRP A 429 7.01 17.66 17.04
C TRP A 429 7.74 18.96 16.75
N ASP A 430 7.01 20.04 16.50
CA ASP A 430 7.59 21.38 16.32
C ASP A 430 8.38 21.78 17.56
N SER A 431 7.84 21.55 18.77
CA SER A 431 8.55 21.84 20.02
C SER A 431 9.81 21.01 20.26
N ILE A 432 9.90 19.83 19.63
CA ILE A 432 11.02 18.89 19.82
C ILE A 432 12.10 19.08 18.74
N TYR A 433 11.70 19.30 17.49
CA TYR A 433 12.60 19.26 16.34
C TYR A 433 12.86 20.62 15.69
N MET A 434 12.12 21.67 16.05
CA MET A 434 12.36 23.05 15.59
C MET A 434 13.03 23.88 16.68
N VAL A 435 13.77 24.90 16.25
CA VAL A 435 14.42 25.89 17.11
C VAL A 435 13.80 27.25 16.81
N ASP A 436 13.14 27.84 17.80
CA ASP A 436 12.44 29.14 17.70
C ASP A 436 11.45 29.21 16.51
N GLY A 437 10.77 28.11 16.21
CA GLY A 437 9.83 28.02 15.08
C GLY A 437 10.51 27.91 13.71
N SER A 438 11.82 27.67 13.67
CA SER A 438 12.59 27.44 12.44
C SER A 438 13.27 26.07 12.46
N LEU A 439 13.56 25.53 11.29
CA LEU A 439 14.22 24.23 11.15
C LEU A 439 15.69 24.33 11.57
N ASN A 440 16.15 23.39 12.38
CA ASN A 440 17.53 23.36 12.83
C ASN A 440 18.46 22.88 11.70
N ILE A 441 19.13 23.82 11.02
CA ILE A 441 20.07 23.52 9.94
C ILE A 441 21.37 22.85 10.42
N LEU A 442 21.69 22.93 11.72
CA LEU A 442 22.89 22.31 12.31
C LEU A 442 22.66 20.82 12.64
N ASP A 443 21.39 20.40 12.72
CA ASP A 443 21.01 19.02 12.95
C ASP A 443 20.12 18.50 11.81
N SER A 444 20.78 17.99 10.77
CA SER A 444 20.09 17.42 9.62
C SER A 444 19.21 16.22 9.96
N ASN A 445 19.46 15.53 11.07
CA ASN A 445 18.64 14.41 11.52
C ASN A 445 17.33 14.91 12.10
N SER A 446 17.35 15.89 13.00
CA SER A 446 16.13 16.48 13.55
C SER A 446 15.24 17.07 12.45
N TYR A 447 15.84 17.76 11.47
CA TYR A 447 15.09 18.25 10.31
C TYR A 447 14.48 17.07 9.50
N ALA A 448 15.26 16.03 9.18
CA ALA A 448 14.72 14.86 8.49
C ALA A 448 13.57 14.20 9.26
N TYR A 449 13.69 14.05 10.58
CA TYR A 449 12.67 13.44 11.43
C TYR A 449 11.38 14.24 11.44
N TRP A 450 11.49 15.58 11.53
CA TRP A 450 10.36 16.48 11.39
C TRP A 450 9.67 16.27 10.04
N CYS A 451 10.39 16.36 8.92
CA CYS A 451 9.84 16.13 7.58
C CYS A 451 9.11 14.79 7.49
N ILE A 452 9.75 13.72 7.98
CA ILE A 452 9.20 12.37 7.95
C ILE A 452 7.88 12.31 8.70
N LEU A 453 7.80 12.85 9.93
CA LEU A 453 6.57 12.87 10.72
C LEU A 453 5.47 13.70 10.04
N GLN A 454 5.81 14.83 9.44
CA GLN A 454 4.86 15.64 8.67
C GLN A 454 4.27 14.84 7.48
N THR A 455 5.07 13.97 6.83
CA THR A 455 4.52 13.08 5.79
C THR A 455 3.46 12.11 6.29
N TYR A 456 3.30 11.90 7.61
CA TYR A 456 2.21 11.08 8.17
C TYR A 456 1.00 11.92 8.54
N ALA A 457 1.19 13.14 9.05
CA ALA A 457 0.08 14.00 9.48
C ALA A 457 -0.76 14.49 8.29
N HIS A 458 -0.14 15.03 7.25
CA HIS A 458 -0.88 15.63 6.14
C HIS A 458 -1.79 14.67 5.37
N PRO A 459 -1.41 13.41 5.10
CA PRO A 459 -2.35 12.45 4.52
C PRO A 459 -3.58 12.19 5.39
N LEU A 460 -3.48 12.32 6.72
CA LEU A 460 -4.63 12.19 7.63
C LEU A 460 -5.58 13.37 7.49
N TYR A 461 -5.08 14.61 7.36
CA TYR A 461 -5.93 15.77 7.03
C TYR A 461 -6.62 15.58 5.69
N LEU A 462 -5.89 15.16 4.65
CA LEU A 462 -6.49 14.90 3.33
C LEU A 462 -7.59 13.84 3.42
N LEU A 463 -7.36 12.75 4.16
CA LEU A 463 -8.36 11.71 4.40
C LEU A 463 -9.61 12.22 5.12
N LEU A 464 -9.41 13.01 6.17
CA LEU A 464 -10.45 13.48 7.07
C LEU A 464 -11.34 14.56 6.43
N HIS A 465 -10.75 15.48 5.67
CA HIS A 465 -11.45 16.61 5.08
C HIS A 465 -12.04 16.31 3.69
N ARG A 466 -11.61 15.23 3.03
CA ARG A 466 -12.08 14.82 1.71
C ARG A 466 -13.60 14.74 1.56
N PRO A 467 -14.40 14.21 2.51
CA PRO A 467 -15.86 14.19 2.33
C PRO A 467 -16.51 15.57 2.23
N PHE A 468 -15.84 16.62 2.72
CA PHE A 468 -16.39 17.96 2.91
C PHE A 468 -15.81 19.01 1.95
N HIS A 469 -14.87 18.66 1.07
CA HIS A 469 -14.13 19.66 0.25
C HIS A 469 -14.86 20.11 -1.03
N HIS A 470 -15.79 19.30 -1.54
CA HIS A 470 -16.46 19.54 -2.81
C HIS A 470 -17.63 20.53 -2.70
N SER A 471 -17.64 21.60 -3.51
CA SER A 471 -18.65 22.69 -3.50
C SER A 471 -20.06 22.19 -3.75
N LYS A 472 -20.18 21.13 -4.58
CA LYS A 472 -21.44 20.49 -4.95
C LYS A 472 -21.94 19.49 -3.90
N SER A 473 -21.14 19.20 -2.87
CA SER A 473 -21.52 18.28 -1.80
C SER A 473 -22.50 18.92 -0.82
N ALA A 474 -23.52 18.19 -0.40
CA ALA A 474 -24.47 18.65 0.63
C ALA A 474 -23.82 18.92 2.00
N CYS A 475 -22.61 18.40 2.23
CA CYS A 475 -21.82 18.62 3.44
C CYS A 475 -20.57 19.47 3.17
N PHE A 476 -20.59 20.32 2.14
CA PHE A 476 -19.46 21.20 1.82
C PHE A 476 -19.09 22.11 3.02
N LEU A 477 -17.79 22.17 3.32
CA LEU A 477 -17.21 23.07 4.31
C LEU A 477 -16.02 23.81 3.68
N PRO A 478 -16.06 25.16 3.57
CA PRO A 478 -14.95 25.94 3.02
C PRO A 478 -13.62 25.69 3.72
N ARG A 479 -13.64 25.63 5.06
CA ARG A 479 -12.46 25.32 5.89
C ARG A 479 -11.86 23.94 5.59
N SER A 480 -12.67 22.97 5.19
CA SER A 480 -12.17 21.64 4.80
C SER A 480 -11.45 21.67 3.46
N ARG A 481 -11.93 22.49 2.52
CA ARG A 481 -11.22 22.73 1.26
C ARG A 481 -9.88 23.44 1.51
N GLU A 482 -9.88 24.51 2.30
CA GLU A 482 -8.65 25.23 2.69
C GLU A 482 -7.63 24.27 3.32
N ARG A 483 -8.08 23.40 4.22
CA ARG A 483 -7.22 22.39 4.84
C ARG A 483 -6.66 21.37 3.84
N CYS A 484 -7.46 20.95 2.85
CA CYS A 484 -6.98 20.07 1.77
C CYS A 484 -5.92 20.76 0.92
N ILE A 485 -6.12 22.03 0.55
CA ILE A 485 -5.17 22.84 -0.21
C ILE A 485 -3.87 23.00 0.60
N SER A 486 -3.97 23.47 1.85
CA SER A 486 -2.79 23.72 2.69
C SER A 486 -1.99 22.44 2.94
N SER A 487 -2.67 21.32 3.22
CA SER A 487 -2.00 20.04 3.50
C SER A 487 -1.43 19.40 2.23
N GLY A 488 -2.09 19.58 1.08
CA GLY A 488 -1.58 19.14 -0.21
C GLY A 488 -0.29 19.87 -0.57
N MET A 489 -0.29 21.20 -0.43
CA MET A 489 0.89 22.03 -0.68
C MET A 489 2.05 21.70 0.25
N GLU A 490 1.78 21.52 1.55
CA GLU A 490 2.83 21.19 2.50
C GLU A 490 3.47 19.82 2.21
N LEU A 491 2.69 18.81 1.78
CA LEU A 491 3.26 17.53 1.34
C LEU A 491 4.17 17.65 0.13
N ILE A 492 3.80 18.47 -0.86
CA ILE A 492 4.63 18.73 -2.04
C ILE A 492 5.90 19.50 -1.63
N SER A 493 5.77 20.46 -0.72
CA SER A 493 6.89 21.20 -0.11
C SER A 493 7.86 20.28 0.63
N ILE A 494 7.37 19.35 1.45
CA ILE A 494 8.22 18.38 2.17
C ILE A 494 8.95 17.46 1.19
N HIS A 495 8.25 16.99 0.13
CA HIS A 495 8.90 16.24 -0.93
C HIS A 495 10.02 17.05 -1.59
N ARG A 496 9.79 18.34 -1.85
CA ARG A 496 10.79 19.27 -2.40
C ARG A 496 11.99 19.42 -1.45
N GLN A 497 11.74 19.65 -0.16
CA GLN A 497 12.77 19.78 0.87
C GLN A 497 13.67 18.53 0.93
N LEU A 498 13.09 17.33 0.94
CA LEU A 498 13.83 16.07 0.93
C LEU A 498 14.65 15.85 -0.36
N TYR A 499 14.17 16.36 -1.50
CA TYR A 499 14.83 16.22 -2.80
C TYR A 499 15.98 17.22 -2.97
N GLU A 500 15.74 18.49 -2.65
CA GLU A 500 16.62 19.61 -3.00
C GLU A 500 17.64 19.94 -1.89
N ALA A 501 17.32 19.69 -0.62
CA ALA A 501 18.18 20.11 0.49
C ALA A 501 19.41 19.18 0.63
N PRO A 502 20.66 19.68 0.43
CA PRO A 502 21.85 18.82 0.48
C PRO A 502 22.08 18.15 1.84
N LEU A 503 21.65 18.82 2.91
CA LEU A 503 21.74 18.31 4.28
C LEU A 503 20.85 17.09 4.53
N LEU A 504 19.79 16.88 3.72
CA LEU A 504 18.88 15.74 3.81
C LEU A 504 19.27 14.58 2.88
N ARG A 505 20.46 14.64 2.24
CA ARG A 505 20.90 13.63 1.26
C ARG A 505 20.83 12.18 1.76
N ASN A 506 21.11 11.93 3.04
CA ASN A 506 21.02 10.59 3.64
C ASN A 506 19.59 10.02 3.72
N TYR A 507 18.58 10.85 3.44
CA TYR A 507 17.15 10.52 3.50
C TYR A 507 16.48 10.58 2.12
N LEU A 508 17.23 10.89 1.04
CA LEU A 508 16.70 10.99 -0.33
C LEU A 508 16.02 9.70 -0.78
N TRP A 509 16.52 8.54 -0.33
CA TRP A 509 15.95 7.22 -0.62
C TRP A 509 14.47 7.06 -0.22
N LEU A 510 13.97 7.88 0.71
CA LEU A 510 12.55 7.88 1.09
C LEU A 510 11.63 8.32 -0.05
N LEU A 511 12.16 9.09 -1.01
CA LEU A 511 11.42 9.55 -2.19
C LEU A 511 11.22 8.43 -3.22
N SER A 512 12.07 7.41 -3.23
CA SER A 512 11.90 6.26 -4.14
C SER A 512 10.71 5.36 -3.78
N GLY A 513 10.00 5.62 -2.68
CA GLY A 513 8.88 4.81 -2.23
C GLY A 513 7.63 5.61 -1.87
N VAL A 514 7.09 5.33 -0.68
CA VAL A 514 5.81 5.85 -0.20
C VAL A 514 5.73 7.38 -0.16
N THR A 515 6.85 8.09 -0.02
CA THR A 515 6.84 9.57 0.05
C THR A 515 6.39 10.20 -1.27
N SER A 516 6.87 9.69 -2.41
CA SER A 516 6.42 10.14 -3.73
C SER A 516 4.96 9.77 -3.99
N LEU A 517 4.52 8.60 -3.52
CA LEU A 517 3.11 8.22 -3.57
C LEU A 517 2.22 9.19 -2.76
N LYS A 518 2.66 9.61 -1.58
CA LYS A 518 1.96 10.63 -0.77
C LYS A 518 1.94 11.99 -1.47
N ALA A 519 3.03 12.40 -2.12
CA ALA A 519 3.08 13.63 -2.91
C ALA A 519 2.14 13.58 -4.13
N LEU A 520 2.02 12.42 -4.78
CA LEU A 520 1.03 12.19 -5.82
C LEU A 520 -0.41 12.37 -5.28
N HIS A 521 -0.74 11.74 -4.14
CA HIS A 521 -2.05 11.90 -3.51
C HIS A 521 -2.35 13.36 -3.15
N ALA A 522 -1.33 14.10 -2.70
CA ALA A 522 -1.43 15.52 -2.43
C ALA A 522 -1.72 16.33 -3.70
N ALA A 523 -1.00 16.06 -4.80
CA ALA A 523 -1.23 16.72 -6.09
C ALA A 523 -2.63 16.44 -6.65
N VAL A 524 -3.13 15.21 -6.53
CA VAL A 524 -4.50 14.85 -6.92
C VAL A 524 -5.54 15.61 -6.08
N ALA A 525 -5.36 15.63 -4.75
CA ALA A 525 -6.27 16.34 -3.85
C ALA A 525 -6.27 17.85 -4.10
N LEU A 526 -5.10 18.43 -4.35
CA LEU A 526 -4.94 19.84 -4.69
C LEU A 526 -5.62 20.18 -6.02
N ASN A 527 -5.37 19.39 -7.06
CA ASN A 527 -6.01 19.56 -8.37
C ASN A 527 -7.54 19.47 -8.28
N SER A 528 -8.07 18.52 -7.50
CA SER A 528 -9.51 18.40 -7.23
C SER A 528 -10.10 19.68 -6.59
N CYS A 529 -9.40 20.25 -5.61
CA CYS A 529 -9.85 21.49 -4.96
C CYS A 529 -9.84 22.70 -5.91
N ILE A 530 -8.83 22.76 -6.80
CA ILE A 530 -8.67 23.85 -7.78
C ILE A 530 -9.76 23.80 -8.85
N GLN A 531 -10.01 22.62 -9.43
CA GLN A 531 -11.04 22.43 -10.48
C GLN A 531 -12.46 22.75 -9.98
N ASP A 532 -12.69 22.67 -8.67
CA ASP A 532 -13.97 22.92 -8.03
C ASP A 532 -14.14 24.37 -7.53
N THR A 533 -13.28 25.29 -7.96
CA THR A 533 -13.36 26.72 -7.66
C THR A 533 -14.06 27.45 -8.81
N PRO A 534 -15.17 28.19 -8.57
CA PRO A 534 -15.78 29.00 -9.60
C PRO A 534 -14.81 30.11 -10.04
N SER A 535 -14.74 30.35 -11.35
CA SER A 535 -13.83 31.29 -12.04
C SER A 535 -13.87 32.76 -11.60
N VAL A 536 -14.63 33.10 -10.55
CA VAL A 536 -14.97 34.47 -10.16
C VAL A 536 -14.62 34.77 -8.68
N VAL A 537 -14.21 33.79 -7.87
CA VAL A 537 -13.86 34.04 -6.46
C VAL A 537 -12.36 34.02 -6.25
N ASP A 538 -11.82 35.22 -6.11
CA ASP A 538 -10.47 35.58 -5.71
C ASP A 538 -10.22 35.11 -4.26
N LEU A 539 -10.09 33.79 -4.06
CA LEU A 539 -9.35 33.29 -2.91
C LEU A 539 -7.90 33.66 -3.19
N GLY A 540 -7.27 34.45 -2.32
CA GLY A 540 -5.88 34.95 -2.44
C GLY A 540 -4.78 33.89 -2.50
N HIS A 541 -5.08 32.69 -2.96
CA HIS A 541 -4.15 31.69 -3.43
C HIS A 541 -3.90 31.90 -4.92
N ASP A 542 -2.66 32.23 -5.27
CA ASP A 542 -2.24 32.32 -6.66
C ASP A 542 -2.36 30.93 -7.31
N LEU A 543 -3.42 30.70 -8.09
CA LEU A 543 -3.63 29.47 -8.85
C LEU A 543 -2.41 29.10 -9.69
N ASN A 544 -1.63 30.09 -10.13
CA ASN A 544 -0.40 29.85 -10.87
C ASN A 544 0.69 29.22 -10.00
N SER A 545 0.82 29.64 -8.73
CA SER A 545 1.77 29.04 -7.77
C SER A 545 1.49 27.55 -7.54
N PHE A 546 0.21 27.15 -7.49
CA PHE A 546 -0.13 25.74 -7.35
C PHE A 546 0.18 24.92 -8.61
N ARG A 547 -0.05 25.50 -9.79
CA ARG A 547 0.31 24.87 -11.06
C ARG A 547 1.82 24.68 -11.13
N GLU A 548 2.58 25.72 -10.82
CA GLU A 548 4.05 25.68 -10.78
C GLU A 548 4.57 24.60 -9.83
N GLU A 549 3.99 24.43 -8.64
CA GLU A 549 4.39 23.37 -7.71
C GLU A 549 4.10 21.96 -8.25
N ILE A 550 2.98 21.76 -8.96
CA ILE A 550 2.69 20.49 -9.65
C ILE A 550 3.71 20.24 -10.77
N GLU A 551 4.06 21.26 -11.56
CA GLU A 551 5.07 21.15 -12.63
C GLU A 551 6.46 20.82 -12.08
N ASN A 552 6.85 21.48 -11.00
CA ASN A 552 8.10 21.19 -10.30
C ASN A 552 8.10 19.78 -9.72
N LEU A 553 6.97 19.31 -9.18
CA LEU A 553 6.82 17.92 -8.72
C LEU A 553 6.94 16.92 -9.86
N VAL A 554 6.32 17.16 -11.03
CA VAL A 554 6.46 16.32 -12.23
C VAL A 554 7.93 16.13 -12.57
N THR A 555 8.71 17.21 -12.57
CA THR A 555 10.15 17.19 -12.88
C THR A 555 10.92 16.35 -11.87
N ARG A 556 10.73 16.59 -10.56
CA ARG A 556 11.42 15.80 -9.52
C ARG A 556 11.07 14.30 -9.59
N VAL A 557 9.80 13.98 -9.81
CA VAL A 557 9.35 12.57 -9.87
C VAL A 557 9.82 11.89 -11.17
N LYS A 558 9.98 12.64 -12.27
CA LYS A 558 10.63 12.16 -13.49
C LYS A 558 12.08 11.75 -13.22
N ASP A 559 12.84 12.56 -12.51
CA ASP A 559 14.25 12.26 -12.19
C ASP A 559 14.37 10.98 -11.35
N LEU A 560 13.41 10.75 -10.46
CA LEU A 560 13.34 9.55 -9.62
C LEU A 560 12.78 8.31 -10.34
N SER A 561 12.14 8.48 -11.52
CA SER A 561 11.45 7.39 -12.22
C SER A 561 12.35 6.24 -12.67
N GLY A 562 13.62 6.52 -12.96
CA GLY A 562 14.61 5.50 -13.32
C GLY A 562 15.03 4.58 -12.16
N GLN A 563 14.77 5.00 -10.92
CA GLN A 563 15.17 4.28 -9.71
C GLN A 563 13.99 3.63 -8.98
N SER A 564 12.76 3.97 -9.37
CA SER A 564 11.54 3.54 -8.69
C SER A 564 10.36 3.42 -9.64
N ASN A 565 9.75 2.23 -9.70
CA ASN A 565 8.50 1.95 -10.39
C ASN A 565 7.34 2.78 -9.83
N ILE A 566 7.33 3.07 -8.53
CA ILE A 566 6.33 3.94 -7.91
C ILE A 566 6.47 5.35 -8.50
N CYS A 567 7.69 5.87 -8.60
CA CYS A 567 7.96 7.18 -9.19
C CYS A 567 7.65 7.19 -10.69
N LEU A 568 8.00 6.14 -11.44
CA LEU A 568 7.66 6.01 -12.86
C LEU A 568 6.16 6.13 -13.12
N ARG A 569 5.34 5.49 -12.28
CA ARG A 569 3.88 5.54 -12.42
C ARG A 569 3.30 6.85 -11.92
N ALA A 570 3.80 7.35 -10.78
CA ALA A 570 3.43 8.67 -10.29
C ALA A 570 3.72 9.77 -11.31
N TYR A 571 4.88 9.71 -12.00
CA TYR A 571 5.24 10.63 -13.08
C TYR A 571 4.21 10.62 -14.21
N ARG A 572 3.77 9.44 -14.68
CA ARG A 572 2.72 9.33 -15.71
C ARG A 572 1.43 10.04 -15.29
N ILE A 573 0.99 9.83 -14.06
CA ILE A 573 -0.24 10.46 -13.54
C ILE A 573 -0.05 11.98 -13.38
N LEU A 574 1.08 12.41 -12.83
CA LEU A 574 1.38 13.83 -12.66
C LEU A 574 1.43 14.58 -13.99
N ARG A 575 1.93 13.97 -15.08
CA ARG A 575 1.87 14.57 -16.43
C ARG A 575 0.43 14.81 -16.90
N HIS A 576 -0.49 13.91 -16.59
CA HIS A 576 -1.90 14.11 -16.92
C HIS A 576 -2.52 15.26 -16.10
N LEU A 577 -2.21 15.32 -14.80
CA LEU A 577 -2.64 16.44 -13.94
C LEU A 577 -2.08 17.78 -14.46
N GLN A 578 -0.81 17.81 -14.87
CA GLN A 578 -0.20 18.99 -15.50
C GLN A 578 -0.94 19.41 -16.78
N ALA A 579 -1.29 18.46 -17.65
CA ALA A 579 -2.03 18.75 -18.87
C ALA A 579 -3.46 19.29 -18.62
N GLN A 580 -4.10 18.86 -17.53
CA GLN A 580 -5.40 19.41 -17.11
C GLN A 580 -5.26 20.77 -16.42
N ALA A 581 -4.15 20.99 -15.72
CA ALA A 581 -3.84 22.25 -15.07
C ALA A 581 -3.46 23.33 -16.09
N GLY A 582 -2.80 23.00 -17.21
CA GLY A 582 -2.55 23.94 -18.30
C GLY A 582 -3.79 24.22 -19.15
N THR A 583 -4.28 25.46 -19.16
CA THR A 583 -5.27 25.88 -20.17
C THR A 583 -4.60 25.90 -21.56
N GLY A 584 -4.75 24.80 -22.30
CA GLY A 584 -4.51 24.73 -23.75
C GLY A 584 -3.04 24.59 -24.17
N ASN A 585 -2.52 23.36 -24.11
CA ASN A 585 -1.68 22.76 -25.16
C ASN A 585 -1.43 21.30 -24.75
N LEU A 586 -2.16 20.37 -25.37
CA LEU A 586 -1.75 18.97 -25.34
C LEU A 586 -0.33 18.90 -25.93
N PRO A 587 0.63 18.21 -25.29
CA PRO A 587 1.91 17.93 -25.92
C PRO A 587 1.64 17.19 -27.24
N THR A 588 2.14 17.74 -28.34
CA THR A 588 2.11 17.15 -29.69
C THR A 588 3.07 15.97 -29.84
N GLU A 589 3.31 15.23 -28.75
CA GLU A 589 3.92 13.91 -28.80
C GLU A 589 2.76 12.91 -28.73
N ASN A 590 2.68 12.01 -29.71
CA ASN A 590 1.68 10.94 -29.75
C ASN A 590 1.57 10.27 -28.37
N LEU A 591 0.54 10.59 -27.59
CA LEU A 591 0.12 9.76 -26.48
C LEU A 591 -0.30 8.43 -27.11
N GLU A 592 0.56 7.41 -27.02
CA GLU A 592 0.36 6.10 -27.66
C GLU A 592 -0.90 5.35 -27.18
N THR A 593 -1.67 5.93 -26.25
CA THR A 593 -2.85 5.32 -25.63
C THR A 593 -3.93 6.38 -25.31
N PRO A 594 -5.19 6.20 -25.77
CA PRO A 594 -6.31 7.09 -25.46
C PRO A 594 -6.62 7.17 -23.95
N PHE A 595 -7.12 8.33 -23.47
CA PHE A 595 -7.43 8.58 -22.05
C PHE A 595 -8.40 7.56 -21.42
N GLU A 596 -9.37 7.06 -22.19
CA GLU A 596 -10.35 6.06 -21.76
C GLU A 596 -9.72 4.66 -21.61
N ASP A 597 -8.82 4.28 -22.52
CA ASP A 597 -8.04 3.04 -22.44
C ASP A 597 -6.97 3.11 -21.35
N LEU A 598 -6.43 4.30 -21.07
CA LEU A 598 -5.57 4.54 -19.92
C LEU A 598 -6.38 4.38 -18.65
N PHE A 599 -7.57 5.00 -18.51
CA PHE A 599 -8.37 4.89 -17.30
C PHE A 599 -8.88 3.47 -16.99
N GLU A 600 -9.30 2.68 -17.97
CA GLU A 600 -9.64 1.27 -17.74
C GLU A 600 -8.40 0.46 -17.31
N ASN A 601 -7.22 0.71 -17.91
CA ASN A 601 -5.93 0.21 -17.40
C ASN A 601 -5.53 0.82 -16.02
N TRP A 602 -6.03 2.01 -15.66
CA TRP A 602 -5.76 2.70 -14.39
C TRP A 602 -6.60 2.16 -13.24
N THR A 603 -7.79 1.62 -13.51
CA THR A 603 -8.62 0.92 -12.52
C THR A 603 -8.05 -0.47 -12.16
N ASP A 604 -7.21 -1.04 -13.02
CA ASP A 604 -6.42 -2.24 -12.74
C ASP A 604 -5.06 -1.83 -12.12
N ILE A 605 -5.08 -1.37 -10.86
CA ILE A 605 -3.90 -0.99 -10.04
C ILE A 605 -2.88 -2.15 -9.88
N ARG A 606 -3.17 -3.31 -10.44
CA ARG A 606 -2.33 -4.51 -10.50
C ARG A 606 -0.98 -4.25 -11.16
N GLU A 607 -0.94 -3.41 -12.18
CA GLU A 607 0.31 -2.88 -12.73
C GLU A 607 0.70 -1.60 -11.99
N TRP A 608 0.87 -1.62 -10.66
CA TRP A 608 1.58 -0.55 -9.92
C TRP A 608 2.95 -1.00 -9.37
N MET A 609 3.19 -2.30 -9.39
CA MET A 609 4.35 -2.96 -8.78
C MET A 609 4.80 -4.21 -9.56
N ASP A 610 4.68 -4.15 -10.88
CA ASP A 610 5.17 -5.20 -11.77
C ASP A 610 6.67 -5.06 -12.08
N SER A 611 7.40 -6.18 -12.12
CA SER A 611 8.87 -6.29 -12.07
C SER A 611 9.57 -6.36 -13.43
N ASP A 612 8.85 -6.49 -14.54
CA ASP A 612 9.42 -7.13 -15.73
C ASP A 612 9.88 -6.22 -16.87
N LEU A 613 9.97 -4.90 -16.68
CA LEU A 613 10.50 -3.99 -17.70
C LEU A 613 11.44 -2.93 -17.12
N ILE A 614 12.62 -3.36 -16.65
CA ILE A 614 13.72 -2.43 -16.36
C ILE A 614 14.75 -2.48 -17.48
N ASN A 615 14.89 -1.37 -18.21
CA ASN A 615 16.04 -1.14 -19.07
C ASN A 615 17.11 -0.35 -18.29
N TRP A 616 18.11 -1.06 -17.77
CA TRP A 616 19.25 -0.48 -17.02
C TRP A 616 20.37 0.04 -17.93
N THR A 617 20.04 0.62 -19.08
CA THR A 617 21.04 1.27 -19.95
C THR A 617 20.84 2.78 -19.97
N LEU A 618 21.61 3.48 -19.14
CA LEU A 618 21.92 4.90 -19.34
C LEU A 618 23.02 4.98 -20.39
N ASN A 619 22.67 5.42 -21.60
CA ASN A 619 23.60 6.13 -22.46
C ASN A 619 22.83 7.32 -23.05
N GLU A 620 23.05 8.51 -22.49
CA GLU A 620 23.70 9.61 -23.21
C GLU A 620 24.10 10.73 -22.24
N PRO A 621 25.30 11.33 -22.38
CA PRO A 621 25.83 12.31 -21.46
C PRO A 621 25.29 13.70 -21.79
N SER A 622 24.44 14.27 -20.93
CA SER A 622 24.28 15.72 -20.88
C SER A 622 25.29 16.28 -19.89
N ASN A 623 26.37 16.86 -20.43
CA ASN A 623 27.38 17.64 -19.72
C ASN A 623 26.72 18.68 -18.80
N VAL A 624 26.66 18.40 -17.51
CA VAL A 624 26.56 19.42 -16.46
C VAL A 624 27.98 19.59 -15.95
N PHE A 625 28.76 20.47 -16.56
CA PHE A 625 29.93 21.21 -16.03
C PHE A 625 30.72 21.81 -17.20
N ALA A 626 30.39 23.05 -17.55
CA ALA A 626 31.32 24.03 -18.10
C ALA A 626 30.79 25.42 -17.65
N PRO A 627 31.69 26.36 -17.34
CA PRO A 627 31.56 27.35 -16.28
C PRO A 627 30.40 28.33 -16.40
#